data_AF-T1C1R3-F1
#
_entry.id   AF-T1C1R3-F1
#
_cell.length_a   1.000
_cell.length_b   1.000
_cell.length_c   1.000
_cell.angle_alpha   90.00
_cell.angle_beta   90.00
_cell.angle_gamma   90.00
#
_symmetry.space_group_name_H-M   'P 1'
#
loop_
_entity.id
_entity.type
_entity.pdbx_description
1 polymer ?
#
loop_
_entity_poly.entity_id
_entity_poly.type
_entity_poly.pdbx_seq_one_letter_code
_entity_poly.pdbx_strand_id
1 'polypeptide(L)'
;MIGSAAGNPAHDAVEVMGRDASGGQQVTLVVKSGEIYPVCREALNAIFDTVVRCITKIPPELAYDLTARGVMLVGGVARMNDFAEWMSDRMDLAVVVP
;
A
#
# COMPACT_ATOMS: atom_id res chain seq x y z
N MET A 1 11.40 1.04 1.12
CA MET A 1 10.54 -0.02 1.70
C MET A 1 10.40 -1.08 0.63
N ILE A 2 10.52 -2.37 0.95
CA ILE A 2 10.45 -3.44 -0.07
C ILE A 2 9.03 -3.82 -0.48
N GLY A 3 8.01 -3.36 0.25
CA GLY A 3 6.60 -3.63 -0.06
C GLY A 3 6.12 -2.87 -1.30
N SER A 4 5.29 -3.53 -2.10
CA SER A 4 4.57 -2.96 -3.24
C SER A 4 3.08 -3.24 -3.09
N ALA A 5 2.23 -2.31 -3.52
CA ALA A 5 0.78 -2.49 -3.60
C ALA A 5 0.32 -3.24 -4.86
N ALA A 6 1.13 -3.28 -5.91
CA ALA A 6 0.75 -3.88 -7.20
C ALA A 6 1.39 -5.24 -7.45
N GLY A 7 2.26 -5.72 -6.55
CA GLY A 7 2.97 -7.00 -6.71
C GLY A 7 3.90 -7.00 -7.91
N ASN A 8 4.35 -5.83 -8.37
CA ASN A 8 5.18 -5.69 -9.55
C ASN A 8 6.56 -6.36 -9.31
N PRO A 9 6.97 -7.33 -10.14
CA PRO A 9 8.25 -8.04 -9.98
C PRO A 9 9.49 -7.16 -10.26
N ALA A 10 9.30 -5.93 -10.77
CA ALA A 10 10.39 -4.98 -10.98
C ALA A 10 10.96 -4.37 -9.70
N HIS A 11 10.34 -4.60 -8.54
CA HIS A 11 10.78 -4.04 -7.25
C HIS A 11 11.90 -4.84 -6.59
N ASP A 12 12.71 -4.11 -5.83
CA ASP A 12 13.95 -4.55 -5.18
C ASP A 12 13.80 -5.85 -4.36
N ALA A 13 14.87 -6.64 -4.37
CA ALA A 13 15.09 -7.71 -3.39
C ALA A 13 15.94 -7.17 -2.24
N VAL A 14 15.70 -7.65 -1.03
CA VAL A 14 16.53 -7.31 0.12
C VAL A 14 16.99 -8.56 0.84
N GLU A 15 18.20 -8.50 1.36
CA GLU A 15 18.73 -9.53 2.26
C GLU A 15 18.22 -9.26 3.68
N VAL A 16 17.57 -10.26 4.28
CA VAL A 16 17.00 -10.21 5.62
C VAL A 16 17.70 -11.27 6.46
N MET A 17 18.20 -10.84 7.62
CA MET A 17 18.80 -11.73 8.61
C MET A 17 17.81 -11.97 9.75
N GLY A 18 17.62 -13.23 10.14
CA GLY A 18 16.68 -13.63 11.17
C GLY A 18 17.08 -14.94 11.85
N ARG A 19 16.11 -15.56 12.53
CA ARG A 19 16.28 -16.89 13.12
C ARG A 19 15.34 -17.88 12.46
N ASP A 20 15.84 -19.08 12.20
CA ASP A 20 14.98 -20.20 11.85
C ASP A 20 14.02 -20.48 13.01
N ALA A 21 12.72 -20.52 12.71
CA ALA A 21 11.66 -20.76 13.67
C ALA A 21 11.73 -22.17 14.28
N SER A 22 12.35 -23.12 13.59
CA SER A 22 12.43 -24.52 14.03
C SER A 22 13.63 -24.77 14.95
N GLY A 23 14.82 -24.30 14.53
CA GLY A 23 16.09 -24.58 15.23
C GLY A 23 16.76 -23.39 15.91
N GLY A 24 16.22 -22.17 15.77
CA GLY A 24 16.76 -20.95 16.39
C GLY A 24 18.09 -20.45 15.83
N GLN A 25 18.64 -21.12 14.81
CA GLN A 25 19.90 -20.75 14.17
C GLN A 25 19.73 -19.45 13.40
N GLN A 26 20.79 -18.65 13.33
CA GLN A 26 20.79 -17.42 12.55
C GLN A 26 20.85 -17.76 11.06
N VAL A 27 19.91 -17.23 10.29
CA VAL A 27 19.78 -17.48 8.86
C VAL A 27 19.63 -16.17 8.12
N THR A 28 20.12 -16.15 6.88
CA THR A 28 20.02 -15.00 5.99
C THR A 28 19.28 -15.43 4.74
N LEU A 29 18.23 -14.69 4.39
CA LEU A 29 17.33 -15.00 3.27
C LEU A 29 17.17 -13.76 2.40
N VAL A 30 17.08 -13.96 1.09
CA VAL A 30 16.74 -12.88 0.14
C VAL A 30 15.23 -12.89 -0.03
N VAL A 31 14.59 -11.77 0.29
CA VAL A 31 13.14 -11.59 0.15
C VAL A 31 12.85 -10.63 -0.99
N LYS A 32 11.96 -11.02 -1.90
CA LYS A 32 11.54 -10.21 -3.03
C LYS A 32 10.25 -9.47 -2.73
N SER A 33 10.08 -8.29 -3.33
CA SER A 33 8.84 -7.49 -3.17
C SER A 33 7.56 -8.28 -3.49
N GLY A 34 7.59 -9.13 -4.52
CA GLY A 34 6.46 -9.99 -4.88
C GLY A 34 6.04 -11.00 -3.81
N GLU A 35 6.94 -11.39 -2.90
CA GLU A 35 6.64 -12.28 -1.77
C GLU A 35 5.99 -11.53 -0.61
N ILE A 36 6.25 -10.21 -0.51
CA ILE A 36 5.67 -9.33 0.51
C ILE A 36 4.23 -8.94 0.16
N TYR A 37 3.93 -8.73 -1.13
CA TYR A 37 2.61 -8.27 -1.57
C TYR A 37 1.44 -9.11 -1.04
N PRO A 38 1.44 -10.47 -1.12
CA PRO A 38 0.37 -11.30 -0.57
C PRO A 38 0.12 -11.08 0.93
N VAL A 39 1.19 -10.79 1.69
CA VAL A 39 1.13 -10.56 3.14
C VAL A 39 0.52 -9.18 3.44
N CYS A 40 0.86 -8.17 2.65
CA CYS A 40 0.34 -6.82 2.83
C CYS A 40 -1.08 -6.61 2.29
N ARG A 41 -1.54 -7.48 1.39
CA ARG A 41 -2.82 -7.33 0.68
C ARG A 41 -4.02 -7.11 1.60
N GLU A 42 -4.13 -7.87 2.69
CA GLU A 42 -5.25 -7.75 3.62
C GLU A 42 -5.27 -6.37 4.30
N ALA A 43 -4.11 -5.90 4.76
CA ALA A 43 -3.96 -4.58 5.37
C ALA A 43 -4.27 -3.45 4.37
N LEU A 44 -3.79 -3.56 3.13
CA LEU A 44 -4.09 -2.61 2.04
C LEU A 44 -5.59 -2.53 1.76
N ASN A 45 -6.26 -3.68 1.68
CA ASN A 45 -7.71 -3.72 1.48
C ASN A 45 -8.46 -3.10 2.67
N ALA A 46 -8.04 -3.37 3.90
CA ALA A 46 -8.65 -2.76 5.09
C ALA A 46 -8.51 -1.23 5.10
N ILE A 47 -7.37 -0.69 4.64
CA ILE A 47 -7.16 0.74 4.44
C ILE A 47 -8.12 1.26 3.37
N PHE A 48 -8.17 0.61 2.20
CA PHE A 48 -9.05 1.00 1.10
C PHE A 48 -10.51 1.05 1.53
N ASP A 49 -11.01 -0.01 2.16
CA ASP A 49 -12.39 -0.09 2.65
C ASP A 49 -12.71 1.02 3.64
N THR A 50 -11.73 1.39 4.48
CA THR A 50 -11.89 2.50 5.42
C THR A 50 -12.02 3.82 4.69
N VAL A 51 -11.21 4.07 3.67
CA VAL A 51 -11.31 5.28 2.86
C VAL A 51 -12.64 5.34 2.12
N VAL A 52 -13.09 4.25 1.51
CA VAL A 52 -14.42 4.17 0.85
C VAL A 52 -15.53 4.51 1.83
N ARG A 53 -15.51 3.92 3.04
CA ARG A 53 -16.50 4.25 4.09
C ARG A 53 -16.48 5.71 4.50
N CYS A 54 -15.32 6.36 4.50
CA CYS A 54 -15.22 7.80 4.77
C CYS A 54 -15.84 8.60 3.64
N ILE A 55 -15.54 8.26 2.38
CA ILE A 55 -16.06 8.93 1.19
C ILE A 55 -17.59 8.82 1.12
N THR A 56 -18.16 7.65 1.41
CA THR A 56 -19.63 7.45 1.42
C THR A 56 -20.36 8.34 2.43
N LYS A 57 -19.66 8.84 3.45
CA LYS A 57 -20.22 9.74 4.48
C LYS A 57 -20.01 11.22 4.16
N ILE A 58 -19.28 11.54 3.10
CA ILE A 58 -19.03 12.92 2.70
C ILE A 58 -20.37 13.54 2.27
N PRO A 59 -20.73 14.71 2.81
CA PRO A 59 -21.95 15.38 2.43
C PRO A 59 -21.80 15.95 1.00
N PRO A 60 -22.90 16.06 0.24
CA PRO A 60 -22.85 16.32 -1.20
C PRO A 60 -22.12 17.62 -1.58
N GLU A 61 -22.16 18.63 -0.71
CA GLU A 61 -21.47 19.91 -0.90
C GLU A 61 -19.94 19.77 -0.99
N LEU A 62 -19.36 18.71 -0.40
CA LEU A 62 -17.92 18.43 -0.42
C LEU A 62 -17.52 17.35 -1.45
N ALA A 63 -18.49 16.62 -2.00
CA ALA A 63 -18.21 15.58 -3.00
C ALA A 63 -17.62 16.17 -4.29
N TYR A 64 -18.02 17.39 -4.66
CA TYR A 64 -17.43 18.12 -5.77
C TYR A 64 -15.95 18.43 -5.53
N ASP A 65 -15.59 18.92 -4.34
CA ASP A 65 -14.19 19.20 -4.00
C ASP A 65 -13.33 17.93 -4.04
N LEU A 66 -13.85 16.79 -3.58
CA LEU A 66 -13.15 15.51 -3.64
C LEU A 66 -12.87 15.08 -5.08
N THR A 67 -13.85 15.17 -5.97
CA THR A 67 -13.69 14.78 -7.38
C THR A 67 -12.80 15.76 -8.16
N ALA A 68 -12.84 17.05 -7.82
CA ALA A 68 -12.03 18.07 -8.48
C ALA A 68 -10.56 18.07 -8.01
N ARG A 69 -10.29 17.81 -6.72
CA ARG A 69 -8.95 17.91 -6.12
C ARG A 69 -8.29 16.55 -5.88
N GLY A 70 -9.08 15.48 -5.77
CA GLY A 70 -8.61 14.14 -5.46
C GLY A 70 -8.26 13.94 -3.99
N VAL A 71 -7.43 12.93 -3.73
CA VAL A 71 -6.98 12.50 -2.40
C VAL A 71 -5.47 12.73 -2.26
N MET A 72 -5.05 13.29 -1.14
CA MET A 72 -3.64 13.39 -0.78
C MET A 72 -3.28 12.32 0.25
N LEU A 73 -2.33 11.45 -0.10
CA LEU A 73 -1.78 10.45 0.81
C LEU A 73 -0.64 11.06 1.63
N VAL A 74 -0.62 10.76 2.92
CA VAL A 74 0.42 11.22 3.84
C VAL A 74 0.94 10.07 4.69
N GLY A 75 2.11 10.27 5.31
CA GLY A 75 2.75 9.28 6.18
C GLY A 75 3.66 8.29 5.44
N GLY A 76 4.29 7.39 6.20
CA GLY A 76 5.32 6.49 5.65
C GLY A 76 4.80 5.49 4.62
N VAL A 77 3.56 5.00 4.81
CA VAL A 77 2.93 4.02 3.90
C VAL A 77 2.60 4.64 2.54
N ALA A 78 2.41 5.96 2.46
CA ALA A 78 2.20 6.66 1.20
C ALA A 78 3.38 6.49 0.21
N ARG A 79 4.57 6.18 0.73
CA ARG A 79 5.79 5.94 -0.05
C ARG A 79 6.02 4.46 -0.36
N MET A 80 5.07 3.59 -0.01
CA MET A 80 5.11 2.21 -0.46
C MET A 80 4.93 2.18 -1.98
N ASN A 81 5.68 1.32 -2.64
CA ASN A 81 5.70 1.30 -4.10
C ASN A 81 4.32 0.99 -4.67
N ASP A 82 3.96 1.69 -5.75
CA ASP A 82 2.70 1.57 -6.48
C ASP A 82 1.44 1.87 -5.64
N PHE A 83 1.56 2.32 -4.38
CA PHE A 83 0.40 2.48 -3.50
C PHE A 83 -0.53 3.61 -3.94
N ALA A 84 0.02 4.74 -4.37
CA ALA A 84 -0.77 5.86 -4.87
C ALA A 84 -1.55 5.49 -6.14
N GLU A 85 -0.89 4.82 -7.10
CA GLU A 85 -1.51 4.31 -8.33
C GLU A 85 -2.58 3.25 -8.01
N TRP A 86 -2.25 2.29 -7.15
CA TRP A 86 -3.17 1.25 -6.67
C TRP A 86 -4.44 1.81 -6.03
N MET A 87 -4.33 2.93 -5.29
CA MET A 87 -5.46 3.65 -4.72
C MET A 87 -6.24 4.42 -5.80
N SER A 88 -5.53 5.11 -6.70
CA SER A 88 -6.12 5.93 -7.76
C SER A 88 -6.98 5.08 -8.69
N ASP A 89 -6.45 3.95 -9.15
CA ASP A 89 -7.15 3.01 -10.05
C ASP A 89 -8.44 2.46 -9.45
N ARG A 90 -8.47 2.24 -8.13
CA ARG A 90 -9.65 1.69 -7.44
C ARG A 90 -10.67 2.73 -7.06
N MET A 91 -10.24 3.97 -6.78
CA MET A 91 -11.14 5.05 -6.37
C MET A 91 -11.69 5.83 -7.55
N ASP A 92 -11.09 5.72 -8.73
CA ASP A 92 -11.34 6.59 -9.88
C ASP A 92 -11.20 8.07 -9.51
N LEU A 93 -10.20 8.36 -8.67
CA LEU A 93 -9.87 9.69 -8.18
C LEU A 93 -8.37 9.91 -8.33
N ALA A 94 -7.97 11.16 -8.59
CA ALA A 94 -6.57 11.52 -8.55
C ALA A 94 -6.02 11.29 -7.14
N VAL A 95 -4.90 10.58 -7.02
CA VAL A 95 -4.22 10.34 -5.74
C VAL A 95 -2.79 10.87 -5.83
N VAL A 96 -2.42 11.75 -4.91
CA VAL A 96 -1.09 12.38 -4.89
C VAL A 96 -0.38 12.12 -3.57
N VAL A 97 0.94 11.91 -3.63
CA VAL A 97 1.83 11.88 -2.47
C VAL A 97 2.67 13.16 -2.52
N PRO A 98 2.77 13.94 -1.43
CA PRO A 98 3.56 15.16 -1.38
C PRO A 98 5.08 14.92 -1.43
#